data_AF-A0A2M7DZ05-F1
#
_entry.id   AF-A0A2M7DZ05-F1
#
_cell.length_a   1.000
_cell.length_b   1.000
_cell.length_c   1.000
_cell.angle_alpha   90.00
_cell.angle_beta   90.00
_cell.angle_gamma   90.00
#
_symmetry.space_group_name_H-M   'P 1'
#
loop_
_entity.id
_entity.type
_entity.pdbx_description
1 polymer ?
#
loop_
_entity_poly.entity_id
_entity_poly.type
_entity_poly.pdbx_seq_one_letter_code
_entity_poly.pdbx_strand_id
1 'polypeptide(L)'
;VVYQAIVQRDEIVAIKRLTDHMEKEYSHDGKRTVNIDPGLICMENLILATNKPFFHRIYLTDGVYAEVTLFYKRGTYNPIEYWTYPEYRSTPVLEFFNGVR
;
A
#
# COMPACT_ATOMS: atom_id res chain seq x y z
N VAL A 1 -4.14 -0.17 10.36
CA VAL A 1 -4.54 1.18 10.81
C VAL A 1 -5.03 1.96 9.60
N VAL A 2 -6.07 2.78 9.73
CA VAL A 2 -6.58 3.63 8.63
C VAL A 2 -6.42 5.10 9.04
N TYR A 3 -5.76 5.88 8.20
CA TYR A 3 -5.69 7.33 8.36
C TYR A 3 -7.01 7.96 7.89
N GLN A 4 -7.61 8.79 8.73
CA GLN A 4 -9.00 9.24 8.53
C GLN A 4 -9.14 10.42 7.55
N ALA A 5 -8.09 11.24 7.38
CA ALA A 5 -8.14 12.35 6.46
C ALA A 5 -7.88 11.88 5.02
N ILE A 6 -8.64 12.43 4.08
CA ILE A 6 -8.44 12.21 2.65
C ILE A 6 -7.15 12.91 2.24
N VAL A 7 -6.32 12.18 1.48
CA VAL A 7 -5.08 12.70 0.87
C VAL A 7 -5.22 12.69 -0.64
N GLN A 8 -4.50 13.58 -1.32
CA GLN A 8 -4.35 13.53 -2.76
C GLN A 8 -3.46 12.34 -3.16
N ARG A 9 -3.68 11.81 -4.36
CA ARG A 9 -3.01 10.55 -4.78
C ARG A 9 -1.50 10.72 -4.95
N ASP A 10 -1.06 11.88 -5.40
CA ASP A 10 0.34 12.24 -5.58
C ASP A 10 1.11 12.38 -4.25
N GLU A 11 0.41 12.63 -3.13
CA GLU A 11 1.02 12.65 -1.80
C GLU A 11 1.56 11.28 -1.36
N ILE A 12 1.15 10.18 -2.00
CA ILE A 12 1.60 8.83 -1.63
C ILE A 12 3.13 8.67 -1.69
N VAL A 13 3.79 9.41 -2.59
CA VAL A 13 5.25 9.41 -2.69
C VAL A 13 5.87 10.07 -1.46
N ALA A 14 5.39 11.25 -1.09
CA ALA A 14 5.86 11.96 0.10
C ALA A 14 5.59 11.14 1.38
N ILE A 15 4.42 10.52 1.47
CA ILE A 15 4.07 9.62 2.58
C ILE A 15 5.01 8.42 2.63
N LYS A 16 5.34 7.79 1.48
CA LYS A 16 6.30 6.68 1.46
C LYS A 16 7.70 7.10 1.91
N ARG A 17 8.15 8.29 1.50
CA ARG A 17 9.44 8.83 1.96
C ARG A 17 9.44 9.14 3.46
N LEU A 18 8.33 9.64 3.99
CA LEU A 18 8.17 9.83 5.43
C LEU A 18 8.26 8.48 6.17
N THR A 19 7.58 7.44 5.68
CA THR A 19 7.58 6.14 6.37
C THR A 19 8.95 5.46 6.29
N ASP A 20 9.66 5.57 5.16
CA ASP A 20 11.06 5.14 5.04
C ASP A 20 11.98 5.81 6.07
N HIS A 21 11.78 7.12 6.28
CA HIS A 21 12.56 7.88 7.25
C HIS A 21 12.29 7.40 8.68
N MET A 22 11.01 7.24 9.04
CA MET A 22 10.61 6.75 10.36
C MET A 22 11.19 5.37 10.64
N GLU A 23 11.09 4.44 9.69
CA GLU A 23 11.65 3.09 9.87
C GLU A 23 13.17 3.10 10.10
N LYS A 24 13.88 4.00 9.43
CA LYS A 24 15.31 4.20 9.64
C LYS A 24 15.59 4.79 11.02
N GLU A 25 14.81 5.78 11.45
CA GLU A 25 14.93 6.40 12.77
C GLU A 25 14.70 5.39 13.91
N TYR A 26 13.70 4.51 13.75
CA TYR A 26 13.38 3.48 14.74
C TYR A 26 14.20 2.19 14.57
N SER A 27 15.14 2.13 13.62
CA SER A 27 16.01 0.97 13.46
C SER A 27 16.99 0.86 14.63
N HIS A 28 17.24 -0.37 15.08
CA HIS A 28 18.18 -0.68 16.16
C HIS A 28 19.31 -1.56 15.63
N ASP A 29 20.56 -1.20 15.92
CA ASP A 29 21.76 -1.91 15.42
C ASP A 29 21.76 -2.14 13.89
N GLY A 30 21.27 -1.16 13.13
CA GLY A 30 21.16 -1.25 11.67
C GLY A 30 20.09 -2.23 11.18
N LYS A 31 19.26 -2.78 12.08
CA LYS A 31 18.14 -3.67 11.75
C LYS A 31 16.83 -2.91 11.89
N ARG A 32 16.00 -3.06 10.86
CA ARG A 32 14.63 -2.54 10.84
C ARG A 32 13.80 -3.25 11.90
N THR A 33 13.16 -2.47 12.76
CA THR A 33 12.31 -2.96 13.87
C THR A 33 10.82 -2.93 13.52
N VAL A 34 10.43 -2.14 12.51
CA VAL A 34 9.05 -1.95 12.06
C VAL A 34 8.97 -1.86 10.53
N ASN A 35 7.89 -2.37 9.95
CA ASN A 35 7.57 -2.21 8.52
C ASN A 35 6.31 -1.35 8.37
N ILE A 36 6.43 -0.22 7.66
CA ILE A 36 5.36 0.74 7.41
C ILE A 36 5.22 0.94 5.90
N ASP A 37 4.29 0.19 5.32
CA ASP A 37 3.93 0.26 3.90
C ASP A 37 2.64 1.09 3.74
N PRO A 38 2.74 2.36 3.29
CA PRO A 38 1.56 3.18 3.04
C PRO A 38 0.84 2.72 1.77
N GLY A 39 -0.48 2.91 1.77
CA GLY A 39 -1.33 2.63 0.64
C GLY A 39 -2.53 3.58 0.55
N LEU A 40 -3.12 3.64 -0.64
CA LEU A 40 -4.32 4.41 -0.92
C LEU A 40 -5.51 3.47 -1.07
N ILE A 41 -6.57 3.72 -0.31
CA ILE A 41 -7.87 3.08 -0.48
C ILE A 41 -8.68 3.98 -1.40
N CYS A 42 -8.93 3.53 -2.63
CA CYS A 42 -9.66 4.25 -3.67
C CYS A 42 -10.95 3.50 -4.03
N MET A 43 -11.86 4.19 -4.71
CA MET A 43 -13.13 3.61 -5.18
C MET A 43 -12.92 2.46 -6.17
N GLU A 44 -11.86 2.53 -6.98
CA GLU A 44 -11.54 1.55 -8.00
C GLU A 44 -10.52 0.49 -7.55
N ASN A 45 -9.68 0.78 -6.54
CA ASN A 45 -8.57 -0.09 -6.17
C ASN A 45 -7.97 0.21 -4.78
N LEU A 46 -7.15 -0.72 -4.30
CA LEU A 46 -6.19 -0.52 -3.22
C LEU A 46 -4.80 -0.48 -3.84
N ILE A 47 -4.08 0.62 -3.61
CA ILE A 47 -2.70 0.82 -4.09
C ILE A 47 -1.74 0.74 -2.91
N LEU A 48 -0.64 0.01 -3.05
CA LEU A 48 0.49 0.06 -2.12
C LEU A 48 1.68 0.80 -2.76
N ALA A 49 2.37 1.61 -1.96
CA ALA A 49 3.61 2.25 -2.38
C ALA A 49 4.83 1.48 -1.90
N THR A 50 5.83 1.36 -2.77
CA THR A 50 7.03 0.56 -2.50
C THR A 50 8.27 1.14 -3.18
N ASN A 51 9.44 0.87 -2.60
CA ASN A 51 10.74 1.23 -3.19
C ASN A 51 11.36 0.11 -4.02
N LYS A 52 10.61 -0.99 -4.21
CA LYS A 52 11.09 -2.20 -4.89
C LYS A 52 10.55 -2.23 -6.32
N PRO A 53 11.35 -1.90 -7.35
CA PRO A 53 10.91 -2.03 -8.73
C PRO A 53 10.51 -3.48 -9.06
N PHE A 54 9.46 -3.65 -9.86
CA PHE A 54 9.04 -4.95 -10.39
C PHE A 54 8.13 -4.78 -11.61
N PHE A 55 7.91 -5.83 -12.40
CA PHE A 55 7.31 -5.71 -13.75
C PHE A 55 5.89 -5.12 -13.77
N HIS A 56 5.08 -5.36 -12.73
CA HIS A 56 3.71 -4.83 -12.62
C HIS A 56 3.62 -3.54 -11.80
N ARG A 57 4.76 -3.01 -11.33
CA ARG A 57 4.82 -1.81 -10.49
C ARG A 57 5.12 -0.60 -11.34
N ILE A 58 4.25 0.40 -11.26
CA ILE A 58 4.37 1.62 -12.04
C ILE A 58 5.25 2.59 -11.28
N TYR A 59 6.32 3.07 -11.91
CA TYR A 59 7.15 4.12 -11.33
C TYR A 59 6.35 5.42 -11.20
N LEU A 60 6.44 6.05 -10.02
CA LEU A 60 5.85 7.37 -9.77
C LEU A 60 6.94 8.45 -9.90
N THR A 61 7.68 8.68 -8.83
CA THR A 61 8.86 9.54 -8.76
C THR A 61 9.69 9.15 -7.53
N ASP A 62 10.90 9.71 -7.42
CA ASP A 62 11.79 9.55 -6.27
C ASP A 62 11.95 8.09 -5.86
N GLY A 63 12.19 7.17 -6.80
CA GLY A 63 12.37 5.75 -6.48
C GLY A 63 11.16 5.03 -5.87
N VAL A 64 9.99 5.68 -5.82
CA VAL A 64 8.73 5.10 -5.34
C VAL A 64 7.92 4.56 -6.52
N TYR A 65 7.34 3.39 -6.32
CA TYR A 65 6.49 2.70 -7.27
C TYR A 65 5.12 2.44 -6.65
N ALA A 66 4.08 2.45 -7.47
CA ALA A 66 2.73 2.05 -7.13
C ALA A 66 2.44 0.62 -7.60
N GLU A 67 1.75 -0.12 -6.76
CA GLU A 67 1.22 -1.44 -7.06
C GLU A 67 -0.28 -1.46 -6.79
N VAL A 68 -1.09 -1.84 -7.79
CA VAL A 68 -2.49 -2.18 -7.54
C VAL A 68 -2.53 -3.56 -6.89
N THR A 69 -2.85 -3.59 -5.60
CA THR A 69 -2.87 -4.81 -4.79
C THR A 69 -4.26 -5.43 -4.75
N LEU A 70 -5.33 -4.63 -4.74
CA LEU A 70 -6.72 -5.08 -4.90
C LEU A 70 -7.44 -4.17 -5.90
N PHE A 71 -8.43 -4.69 -6.63
CA PHE A 71 -9.31 -3.88 -7.48
C PHE A 71 -10.77 -4.10 -7.08
N TYR A 72 -11.56 -3.04 -7.15
CA TYR A 72 -12.98 -3.10 -6.78
C TYR A 72 -13.82 -3.46 -8.00
N LYS A 73 -14.57 -4.56 -7.93
CA LYS A 73 -15.45 -5.02 -9.00
C LYS A 73 -16.56 -5.89 -8.43
N ARG A 74 -17.78 -5.74 -8.96
CA ARG A 74 -18.97 -6.52 -8.57
C ARG A 74 -19.23 -6.48 -7.05
N GLY A 75 -19.11 -5.31 -6.44
CA GLY A 75 -19.50 -5.09 -5.05
C GLY A 75 -18.45 -5.46 -4.00
N THR A 76 -17.25 -5.89 -4.41
CA THR A 76 -16.17 -6.23 -3.46
C THR A 76 -14.79 -5.90 -4.02
N TYR A 77 -13.81 -5.72 -3.14
CA TYR A 77 -12.40 -5.87 -3.52
C TYR A 77 -12.09 -7.29 -3.95
N ASN A 78 -11.30 -7.40 -5.00
CA ASN A 78 -10.81 -8.64 -5.58
C ASN A 78 -9.28 -8.57 -5.64
N PRO A 79 -8.58 -9.67 -5.30
CA PRO A 79 -7.15 -9.75 -5.48
C PRO A 79 -6.78 -9.91 -6.96
N ILE A 80 -5.62 -9.39 -7.33
CA ILE A 80 -4.94 -9.75 -8.56
C ILE A 80 -4.29 -11.13 -8.39
N GLU A 81 -4.59 -12.03 -9.32
CA GLU A 81 -4.19 -13.43 -9.26
C GLU A 81 -2.67 -13.65 -9.11
N TYR A 82 -1.86 -12.84 -9.78
CA TYR A 82 -0.42 -13.07 -9.90
C TYR A 82 0.44 -12.43 -8.81
N TRP A 83 0.02 -11.31 -8.22
CA TRP A 83 0.90 -10.54 -7.32
C TRP A 83 0.25 -10.01 -6.04
N THR A 84 -1.06 -10.17 -5.84
CA THR A 84 -1.63 -9.84 -4.53
C THR A 84 -1.07 -10.80 -3.48
N TYR A 85 -0.49 -10.22 -2.44
CA TYR A 85 0.03 -10.93 -1.28
C TYR A 85 -1.02 -11.88 -0.67
N PRO A 86 -0.63 -13.10 -0.25
CA PRO A 86 -1.57 -14.09 0.28
C PRO A 86 -2.46 -13.57 1.40
N GLU A 87 -1.91 -12.78 2.31
CA GLU A 87 -2.64 -12.18 3.43
C GLU A 87 -3.76 -11.22 2.97
N TYR A 88 -3.56 -10.49 1.87
CA TYR A 88 -4.56 -9.59 1.27
C TYR A 88 -5.68 -10.35 0.54
N ARG A 89 -5.53 -11.65 0.29
CA ARG A 89 -6.57 -12.50 -0.30
C ARG A 89 -7.54 -13.05 0.74
N SER A 90 -7.20 -12.93 2.03
CA SER A 90 -8.01 -13.50 3.10
C SER A 90 -9.34 -12.76 3.24
N THR A 91 -10.41 -13.51 3.53
CA THR A 91 -11.75 -12.93 3.74
C THR A 91 -11.76 -11.79 4.76
N PRO A 92 -11.12 -11.91 5.96
CA PRO A 92 -11.13 -10.83 6.94
C PRO A 92 -10.50 -9.53 6.42
N VAL A 93 -9.45 -9.63 5.58
CA VAL A 93 -8.78 -8.45 5.01
C VAL A 93 -9.64 -7.81 3.93
N LEU A 94 -10.29 -8.61 3.08
CA LEU A 94 -11.22 -8.10 2.07
C LEU A 94 -12.44 -7.42 2.71
N GLU A 95 -13.01 -8.03 3.76
CA GLU A 95 -14.10 -7.45 4.54
C GLU A 95 -13.70 -6.14 5.22
N PHE A 96 -12.50 -6.10 5.81
CA PHE A 96 -11.94 -4.88 6.39
C PHE A 96 -11.88 -3.75 5.35
N PHE A 97 -11.27 -3.97 4.18
CA PHE A 97 -11.16 -2.93 3.16
C PHE A 97 -12.53 -2.54 2.57
N ASN A 98 -13.45 -3.49 2.41
CA ASN A 98 -14.81 -3.21 1.97
C ASN A 98 -15.57 -2.31 2.96
N GLY A 99 -15.32 -2.43 4.27
CA GLY A 99 -15.96 -1.63 5.31
C GLY A 99 -15.30 -0.27 5.55
N VAL A 100 -14.05 -0.08 5.14
CA VAL A 100 -13.33 1.20 5.23
C VAL A 100 -13.65 2.14 4.07
N ARG A 101 -13.95 1.58 2.90
CA ARG A 101 -14.36 2.33 1.70
C ARG A 101 -15.78 2.87 1.83
#